data_AF-A0A1E8QBI4-F1
#
_entry.id   AF-A0A1E8QBI4-F1
#
_cell.length_a   1.000
_cell.length_b   1.000
_cell.length_c   1.000
_cell.angle_alpha   90.00
_cell.angle_beta   90.00
_cell.angle_gamma   90.00
#
_symmetry.space_group_name_H-M   'P 1'
#
loop_
_entity.id
_entity.type
_entity.pdbx_description
1 polymer ?
#
loop_
_entity_poly.entity_id
_entity_poly.type
_entity_poly.pdbx_seq_one_letter_code
_entity_poly.pdbx_strand_id
1 'polypeptide(L)'
;MKLSTETLAEIPIATPSYDRSAVGVGIVHFGVGGFHRAHQAMYVDRLLERGLATDWGICGVGVLPADRKMADVMAAQDGLYTLIAMNPDGSREARVIGSIVDYRYAPDDPEAVIELIAAPTTRIVSLTITEGGYSIADAGPDSVFGLVTAALERRRDRGLGSPTIVSCDNIEGNGHVAREAFTSFARDHHPGLAEWMDEHTRFPNSMVDRITPATAPDVVDALATEFGVEDQWPVAAEPFTAWVLEDDFSDGRPPFEEVDVLLVDDVTPYELMKLRLLNASHQALCYFAYLAGYRLVHDAAGDPLFARFLRRYMDEEGTPTLLPVPGIDLPEYKQTLIERFANPGVRDTIVRLCFASSDRIPKWLLPVIRENLRTGAPIAMATATVASWARYAEGVDEEGEPIDVQDPLADTLVPIAQRQREAPLAFVENTDVFGDLAQQPRFAEEYLATLESLHANGSRATLERLVGS
;
A
#
# COMPACT_ATOMS: atom_id res chain seq x y z
N MET A 1 14.48 28.15 1.10
CA MET A 1 15.79 27.67 1.59
C MET A 1 16.01 26.26 1.11
N LYS A 2 17.04 26.03 0.29
CA LYS A 2 17.37 24.70 -0.23
C LYS A 2 17.63 23.72 0.90
N LEU A 3 17.02 22.53 0.84
CA LEU A 3 17.25 21.46 1.79
C LEU A 3 18.59 20.73 1.51
N SER A 4 19.49 20.76 2.48
CA SER A 4 20.72 19.98 2.52
C SER A 4 21.24 19.89 3.96
N THR A 5 22.28 19.10 4.21
CA THR A 5 22.92 19.04 5.53
C THR A 5 23.56 20.38 5.90
N GLU A 6 24.09 21.12 4.92
CA GLU A 6 24.70 22.44 5.11
C GLU A 6 23.70 23.47 5.65
N THR A 7 22.46 23.46 5.16
CA THR A 7 21.42 24.43 5.51
C THR A 7 20.49 23.96 6.63
N LEU A 8 20.62 22.72 7.11
CA LEU A 8 19.66 22.06 7.99
C LEU A 8 19.39 22.84 9.29
N ALA A 9 20.41 23.52 9.84
CA ALA A 9 20.27 24.32 11.06
C ALA A 9 19.45 25.61 10.87
N GLU A 10 19.26 26.06 9.63
CA GLU A 10 18.51 27.28 9.28
C GLU A 10 17.10 26.98 8.75
N ILE A 11 16.76 25.70 8.55
CA ILE A 11 15.44 25.25 8.09
C ILE A 11 14.36 25.61 9.14
N PRO A 12 13.27 26.32 8.76
CA PRO A 12 12.29 26.87 9.70
C PRO A 12 11.17 25.90 10.09
N ILE A 13 11.41 24.59 9.97
CA ILE A 13 10.49 23.51 10.37
C ILE A 13 11.23 22.50 11.26
N ALA A 14 10.53 21.51 11.82
CA ALA A 14 11.18 20.48 12.62
C ALA A 14 12.23 19.72 11.77
N THR A 15 13.43 19.55 12.31
CA THR A 15 14.55 18.85 11.69
C THR A 15 15.07 17.72 12.60
N PRO A 16 15.82 16.74 12.05
CA PRO A 16 16.47 15.70 12.85
C PRO A 16 17.28 16.28 14.01
N SER A 17 17.02 15.85 15.25
CA SER A 17 17.78 16.29 16.43
C SER A 17 19.05 15.48 16.69
N TYR A 18 19.30 14.44 15.89
CA TYR A 18 20.45 13.54 15.99
C TYR A 18 21.54 13.88 14.95
N ASP A 19 22.80 13.54 15.27
CA ASP A 19 23.93 13.70 14.36
C ASP A 19 23.91 12.60 13.28
N ARG A 20 23.50 12.99 12.07
CA ARG A 20 23.42 12.08 10.92
C ARG A 20 24.76 11.48 10.51
N SER A 21 25.88 12.16 10.79
CA SER A 21 27.22 11.65 10.44
C SER A 21 27.65 10.47 11.32
N ALA A 22 26.99 10.29 12.48
CA ALA A 22 27.21 9.17 13.38
C ALA A 22 26.30 7.96 13.09
N VAL A 23 25.39 8.06 12.12
CA VAL A 23 24.42 7.02 11.81
C VAL A 23 24.98 6.02 10.80
N GLY A 24 25.16 4.77 11.23
CA GLY A 24 25.60 3.66 10.39
C GLY A 24 24.44 3.03 9.60
N VAL A 25 24.73 2.48 8.42
CA VAL A 25 23.75 1.76 7.60
C VAL A 25 23.51 0.35 8.17
N GLY A 26 22.28 0.12 8.65
CA GLY A 26 21.81 -1.20 9.09
C GLY A 26 20.71 -1.79 8.22
N ILE A 27 20.05 -0.94 7.42
CA ILE A 27 18.92 -1.30 6.56
C ILE A 27 19.27 -0.93 5.11
N VAL A 28 19.12 -1.88 4.20
CA VAL A 28 19.11 -1.61 2.76
C VAL A 28 17.67 -1.67 2.29
N HIS A 29 17.17 -0.64 1.60
CA HIS A 29 15.79 -0.57 1.16
C HIS A 29 15.69 -0.49 -0.37
N PHE A 30 14.98 -1.43 -0.99
CA PHE A 30 14.71 -1.43 -2.42
C PHE A 30 13.35 -0.81 -2.74
N GLY A 31 13.35 0.12 -3.70
CA GLY A 31 12.13 0.81 -4.17
C GLY A 31 11.79 2.03 -3.33
N VAL A 32 12.66 3.05 -3.31
CA VAL A 32 12.51 4.27 -2.50
C VAL A 32 11.40 5.17 -3.06
N GLY A 33 10.15 4.80 -2.80
CA GLY A 33 8.96 5.52 -3.22
C GLY A 33 8.47 6.56 -2.23
N GLY A 34 7.26 7.08 -2.47
CA GLY A 34 6.56 7.92 -1.50
C GLY A 34 6.23 7.15 -0.22
N PHE A 35 5.68 5.95 -0.34
CA PHE A 35 5.25 5.15 0.81
C PHE A 35 6.39 4.84 1.78
N HIS A 36 7.54 4.36 1.28
CA HIS A 36 8.71 4.10 2.12
C HIS A 36 9.14 5.32 2.95
N ARG A 37 9.24 6.47 2.27
CA ARG A 37 9.62 7.75 2.87
C ARG A 37 8.57 8.25 3.86
N ALA A 38 7.30 8.04 3.60
CA ALA A 38 6.24 8.38 4.54
C ALA A 38 6.09 7.36 5.69
N HIS A 39 6.65 6.15 5.60
CA HIS A 39 6.34 5.08 6.55
C HIS A 39 7.60 4.51 7.21
N GLN A 40 8.31 3.56 6.60
CA GLN A 40 9.43 2.88 7.27
C GLN A 40 10.56 3.85 7.63
N ALA A 41 10.94 4.74 6.71
CA ALA A 41 11.98 5.74 6.96
C ALA A 41 11.58 6.70 8.08
N MET A 42 10.29 7.05 8.18
CA MET A 42 9.76 7.89 9.24
C MET A 42 9.81 7.19 10.61
N TYR A 43 9.51 5.88 10.71
CA TYR A 43 9.67 5.14 11.97
C TYR A 43 11.14 5.03 12.41
N VAL A 44 12.06 4.75 11.48
CA VAL A 44 13.50 4.72 11.78
C VAL A 44 13.99 6.10 12.25
N ASP A 45 13.51 7.16 11.60
CA ASP A 45 13.81 8.55 11.98
C ASP A 45 13.34 8.86 13.41
N ARG A 46 12.11 8.46 13.78
CA ARG A 46 11.62 8.59 15.17
C ARG A 46 12.49 7.83 16.19
N LEU A 47 13.01 6.66 15.83
CA LEU A 47 13.92 5.92 16.72
C LEU A 47 15.28 6.59 16.85
N LEU A 48 15.79 7.18 15.76
CA LEU A 48 17.01 7.97 15.78
C LEU A 48 16.89 9.21 16.66
N GLU A 49 15.74 9.90 16.62
CA GLU A 49 15.41 11.02 17.53
C GLU A 49 15.44 10.60 19.01
N ARG A 50 15.09 9.34 19.29
CA ARG A 50 15.14 8.76 20.63
C ARG A 50 16.53 8.20 21.01
N GLY A 51 17.50 8.24 20.10
CA GLY A 51 18.84 7.67 20.30
C GLY A 51 18.88 6.14 20.34
N LEU A 52 17.87 5.47 19.77
CA LEU A 52 17.69 4.01 19.84
C LEU A 52 18.14 3.25 18.58
N ALA A 53 18.56 3.97 17.53
CA ALA A 53 18.73 3.40 16.20
C ALA A 53 19.99 3.87 15.43
N THR A 54 21.05 4.32 16.11
CA THR A 54 22.25 4.87 15.43
C THR A 54 22.91 3.91 14.45
N ASP A 55 22.76 2.59 14.62
CA ASP A 55 23.32 1.58 13.70
C ASP A 55 22.29 1.08 12.65
N TRP A 56 21.16 1.78 12.51
CA TRP A 56 20.01 1.36 11.71
C TRP A 56 19.58 2.40 10.66
N GLY A 57 20.50 3.30 10.27
CA GLY A 57 20.30 4.16 9.11
C GLY A 57 19.98 3.35 7.85
N ILE A 58 19.29 4.00 6.92
CA ILE A 58 18.83 3.39 5.69
C ILE A 58 19.75 3.79 4.53
N CYS A 59 20.19 2.81 3.77
CA CYS A 59 20.64 3.02 2.40
C CYS A 59 19.50 2.68 1.43
N GLY A 60 19.02 3.68 0.70
CA GLY A 60 18.06 3.46 -0.38
C GLY A 60 18.73 2.83 -1.60
N VAL A 61 18.01 1.98 -2.34
CA VAL A 61 18.48 1.36 -3.58
C VAL A 61 17.42 1.46 -4.66
N GLY A 62 17.83 2.02 -5.81
CA GLY A 62 17.07 2.03 -7.05
C GLY A 62 17.65 1.04 -8.05
N VAL A 63 16.79 0.30 -8.75
CA VAL A 63 17.18 -0.73 -9.74
C VAL A 63 16.57 -0.47 -11.12
N LEU A 64 15.55 0.38 -11.21
CA LEU A 64 14.86 0.69 -12.45
C LEU A 64 15.34 2.03 -13.04
N PRO A 65 15.30 2.21 -14.37
CA PRO A 65 15.61 3.50 -15.00
C PRO A 65 14.88 4.71 -14.40
N ALA A 66 13.63 4.51 -13.95
CA ALA A 66 12.83 5.56 -13.31
C ALA A 66 13.43 6.05 -11.98
N ASP A 67 14.26 5.24 -11.31
CA ASP A 67 14.85 5.55 -10.01
C ASP A 67 16.04 6.52 -10.12
N ARG A 68 16.52 6.82 -11.34
CA ARG A 68 17.62 7.77 -11.58
C ARG A 68 17.34 9.13 -10.94
N LYS A 69 16.14 9.66 -11.16
CA LYS A 69 15.77 10.97 -10.62
C LYS A 69 15.82 10.95 -9.08
N MET A 70 15.46 9.82 -8.46
CA MET A 70 15.48 9.71 -6.99
C MET A 70 16.92 9.70 -6.49
N ALA A 71 17.82 9.02 -7.19
CA ALA A 71 19.25 9.05 -6.91
C ALA A 71 19.82 10.47 -6.95
N ASP A 72 19.50 11.23 -8.01
CA ASP A 72 19.99 12.60 -8.19
C ASP A 72 19.48 13.53 -7.07
N VAL A 73 18.20 13.40 -6.68
CA VAL A 73 17.61 14.20 -5.59
C VAL A 73 18.23 13.84 -4.24
N MET A 74 18.34 12.54 -3.93
CA MET A 74 18.92 12.09 -2.66
C MET A 74 20.37 12.54 -2.54
N ALA A 75 21.17 12.48 -3.62
CA ALA A 75 22.52 13.01 -3.63
C ALA A 75 22.56 14.54 -3.44
N ALA A 76 21.65 15.29 -4.09
CA ALA A 76 21.63 16.74 -4.01
C ALA A 76 21.14 17.31 -2.67
N GLN A 77 20.48 16.48 -1.84
CA GLN A 77 19.93 16.84 -0.53
C GLN A 77 20.55 16.03 0.62
N ASP A 78 21.67 15.33 0.38
CA ASP A 78 22.35 14.49 1.36
C ASP A 78 21.43 13.45 2.03
N GLY A 79 20.48 12.87 1.30
CA GLY A 79 19.48 11.92 1.81
C GLY A 79 18.32 12.53 2.59
N LEU A 80 18.28 13.87 2.75
CA LEU A 80 17.19 14.57 3.42
C LEU A 80 15.99 14.76 2.48
N TYR A 81 14.80 14.69 3.06
CA TYR A 81 13.55 15.07 2.42
C TYR A 81 12.55 15.54 3.48
N THR A 82 11.50 16.21 3.03
CA THR A 82 10.44 16.72 3.88
C THR A 82 9.21 15.82 3.81
N LEU A 83 8.72 15.39 4.97
CA LEU A 83 7.43 14.73 5.14
C LEU A 83 6.40 15.77 5.56
N ILE A 84 5.31 15.87 4.79
CA ILE A 84 4.20 16.76 5.04
C ILE A 84 2.97 15.93 5.43
N ALA A 85 2.51 16.07 6.67
CA ALA A 85 1.25 15.50 7.11
C ALA A 85 0.10 16.44 6.75
N MET A 86 -0.89 15.92 6.00
CA MET A 86 -2.06 16.66 5.53
C MET A 86 -3.23 16.39 6.47
N ASN A 87 -3.50 17.30 7.41
CA ASN A 87 -4.50 17.10 8.46
C ASN A 87 -5.95 17.26 7.91
N PRO A 88 -6.95 16.56 8.50
CA PRO A 88 -8.35 16.69 8.11
C PRO A 88 -8.93 18.10 8.23
N ASP A 89 -8.40 18.94 9.12
CA ASP A 89 -8.82 20.34 9.30
C ASP A 89 -8.22 21.29 8.23
N GLY A 90 -7.46 20.75 7.28
CA GLY A 90 -6.78 21.48 6.22
C GLY A 90 -5.42 22.04 6.62
N SER A 91 -5.00 21.92 7.89
CA SER A 91 -3.66 22.28 8.31
C SER A 91 -2.61 21.29 7.78
N ARG A 92 -1.36 21.76 7.70
CA ARG A 92 -0.23 20.96 7.23
C ARG A 92 0.88 21.03 8.26
N GLU A 93 1.49 19.88 8.53
CA GLU A 93 2.65 19.78 9.41
C GLU A 93 3.82 19.22 8.62
N ALA A 94 4.91 19.97 8.53
CA ALA A 94 6.10 19.57 7.82
C ALA A 94 7.24 19.26 8.80
N ARG A 95 7.97 18.16 8.56
CA ARG A 95 9.27 17.87 9.19
C ARG A 95 10.26 17.37 8.16
N VAL A 96 11.53 17.68 8.36
CA VAL A 96 12.62 17.03 7.64
C VAL A 96 12.87 15.64 8.25
N ILE A 97 13.05 14.64 7.40
CA ILE A 97 13.43 13.28 7.75
C ILE A 97 14.89 13.05 7.34
N GLY A 98 15.68 12.42 8.21
CA GLY A 98 17.12 12.22 8.00
C GLY A 98 17.60 10.77 8.07
N SER A 99 16.70 9.80 8.21
CA SER A 99 17.03 8.38 8.42
C SER A 99 17.60 7.67 7.20
N ILE A 100 17.38 8.22 6.00
CA ILE A 100 18.07 7.81 4.78
C ILE A 100 19.42 8.54 4.77
N VAL A 101 20.51 7.79 4.92
CA VAL A 101 21.88 8.33 5.05
C VAL A 101 22.75 8.03 3.83
N ASP A 102 22.28 7.15 2.95
CA ASP A 102 22.93 6.83 1.67
C ASP A 102 21.86 6.43 0.63
N TYR A 103 22.21 6.54 -0.65
CA TYR A 103 21.39 6.06 -1.77
C TYR A 103 22.29 5.52 -2.87
N ARG A 104 22.01 4.30 -3.36
CA ARG A 104 22.73 3.67 -4.46
C ARG A 104 21.80 3.40 -5.64
N TYR A 105 22.19 3.88 -6.80
CA TYR A 105 21.54 3.48 -8.05
C TYR A 105 22.29 2.28 -8.62
N ALA A 106 21.72 1.08 -8.44
CA ALA A 106 22.38 -0.18 -8.73
C ALA A 106 22.92 -0.28 -10.17
N PRO A 107 22.24 0.22 -11.23
CA PRO A 107 22.79 0.13 -12.58
C PRO A 107 24.09 0.92 -12.83
N ASP A 108 24.50 1.83 -11.93
CA ASP A 108 25.83 2.48 -12.03
C ASP A 108 26.94 1.59 -11.46
N ASP A 109 26.67 0.87 -10.37
CA ASP A 109 27.61 0.02 -9.66
C ASP A 109 26.88 -1.08 -8.87
N PRO A 110 26.49 -2.19 -9.53
CA PRO A 110 25.73 -3.25 -8.87
C PRO A 110 26.59 -3.99 -7.83
N GLU A 111 27.91 -4.07 -8.04
CA GLU A 111 28.85 -4.71 -7.13
C GLU A 111 28.91 -3.97 -5.79
N ALA A 112 28.88 -2.63 -5.79
CA ALA A 112 28.83 -1.85 -4.55
C ALA A 112 27.55 -2.13 -3.73
N VAL A 113 26.41 -2.37 -4.40
CA VAL A 113 25.15 -2.75 -3.72
C VAL A 113 25.27 -4.16 -3.13
N ILE A 114 25.81 -5.11 -3.89
CA ILE A 114 26.05 -6.48 -3.43
C ILE A 114 26.96 -6.49 -2.20
N GLU A 115 28.09 -5.76 -2.24
CA GLU A 115 29.01 -5.66 -1.12
C GLU A 115 28.39 -4.97 0.10
N LEU A 116 27.57 -3.94 -0.11
CA LEU A 116 26.83 -3.30 0.98
C LEU A 116 25.92 -4.30 1.69
N ILE A 117 25.11 -5.06 0.95
CA ILE A 117 24.22 -6.08 1.53
C ILE A 117 25.04 -7.21 2.19
N ALA A 118 26.19 -7.55 1.60
CA ALA A 118 27.09 -8.57 2.15
C ALA A 118 27.90 -8.10 3.37
N ALA A 119 27.84 -6.82 3.73
CA ALA A 119 28.54 -6.28 4.90
C ALA A 119 27.83 -6.70 6.21
N PRO A 120 28.56 -7.04 7.28
CA PRO A 120 27.96 -7.46 8.55
C PRO A 120 27.10 -6.37 9.22
N THR A 121 27.24 -5.11 8.79
CA THR A 121 26.42 -4.00 9.27
C THR A 121 24.97 -4.07 8.77
N THR A 122 24.76 -4.58 7.54
CA THR A 122 23.43 -4.76 6.97
C THR A 122 22.77 -5.99 7.56
N ARG A 123 21.68 -5.75 8.29
CA ARG A 123 20.93 -6.75 9.04
C ARG A 123 19.49 -6.88 8.54
N ILE A 124 18.98 -5.88 7.83
CA ILE A 124 17.67 -5.90 7.17
C ILE A 124 17.81 -5.47 5.71
N VAL A 125 17.17 -6.22 4.82
CA VAL A 125 16.82 -5.79 3.45
C VAL A 125 15.31 -5.61 3.42
N SER A 126 14.83 -4.41 3.11
CA SER A 126 13.39 -4.10 3.07
C SER A 126 12.92 -3.71 1.67
N LEU A 127 11.64 -3.94 1.36
CA LEU A 127 11.11 -3.87 -0.01
C LEU A 127 9.81 -3.05 -0.07
N THR A 128 9.74 -2.10 -1.00
CA THR A 128 8.47 -1.61 -1.55
C THR A 128 8.56 -1.62 -3.08
N ILE A 129 8.52 -2.82 -3.65
CA ILE A 129 8.74 -3.09 -5.09
C ILE A 129 7.43 -3.26 -5.87
N THR A 130 6.30 -2.91 -5.27
CA THR A 130 4.93 -3.06 -5.76
C THR A 130 4.43 -4.51 -5.79
N GLU A 131 3.11 -4.70 -5.86
CA GLU A 131 2.48 -6.02 -5.89
C GLU A 131 2.97 -6.89 -7.06
N GLY A 132 3.27 -6.27 -8.21
CA GLY A 132 3.80 -6.95 -9.39
C GLY A 132 5.31 -7.22 -9.35
N GLY A 133 6.03 -6.67 -8.38
CA GLY A 133 7.50 -6.77 -8.29
C GLY A 133 8.05 -8.13 -7.89
N TYR A 134 7.19 -9.05 -7.44
CA TYR A 134 7.57 -10.38 -6.93
C TYR A 134 7.64 -11.47 -8.00
N SER A 135 7.32 -11.15 -9.26
CA SER A 135 7.51 -12.08 -10.37
C SER A 135 8.98 -12.21 -10.72
N ILE A 136 9.49 -13.44 -10.80
CA ILE A 136 10.88 -13.73 -11.17
C ILE A 136 11.06 -14.11 -12.65
N ALA A 137 9.98 -14.17 -13.44
CA ALA A 137 10.02 -14.68 -14.82
C ALA A 137 11.01 -13.92 -15.73
N ASP A 138 11.12 -12.61 -15.53
CA ASP A 138 12.02 -11.71 -16.27
C ASP A 138 13.17 -11.19 -15.38
N ALA A 139 13.39 -11.78 -14.21
CA ALA A 139 14.43 -11.35 -13.28
C ALA A 139 15.81 -11.77 -13.79
N GLY A 140 16.74 -10.81 -13.83
CA GLY A 140 18.15 -11.04 -14.17
C GLY A 140 19.10 -10.73 -13.01
N PRO A 141 20.43 -10.85 -13.22
CA PRO A 141 21.44 -10.56 -12.21
C PRO A 141 21.37 -9.15 -11.62
N ASP A 142 20.93 -8.16 -12.41
CA ASP A 142 20.83 -6.75 -11.99
C ASP A 142 19.48 -6.42 -11.31
N SER A 143 18.57 -7.41 -11.20
CA SER A 143 17.29 -7.25 -10.50
C SER A 143 17.49 -7.26 -8.98
N VAL A 144 16.45 -6.86 -8.23
CA VAL A 144 16.45 -6.99 -6.76
C VAL A 144 16.77 -8.43 -6.31
N PHE A 145 16.25 -9.44 -7.01
CA PHE A 145 16.51 -10.85 -6.71
C PHE A 145 17.98 -11.22 -6.96
N GLY A 146 18.53 -10.81 -8.10
CA GLY A 146 19.93 -11.05 -8.45
C GLY A 146 20.91 -10.41 -7.49
N LEU A 147 20.71 -9.13 -7.16
CA LEU A 147 21.58 -8.39 -6.25
C LEU A 147 21.55 -8.96 -4.83
N VAL A 148 20.37 -9.26 -4.30
CA VAL A 148 20.22 -9.80 -2.94
C VAL A 148 20.76 -11.22 -2.86
N THR A 149 20.42 -12.11 -3.80
CA THR A 149 20.89 -13.51 -3.75
C THR A 149 22.41 -13.62 -3.96
N ALA A 150 23.01 -12.80 -4.83
CA ALA A 150 24.47 -12.71 -4.94
C ALA A 150 25.13 -12.25 -3.63
N ALA A 151 24.51 -11.29 -2.93
CA ALA A 151 25.00 -10.84 -1.62
C ALA A 151 24.86 -11.93 -0.55
N LEU A 152 23.74 -12.67 -0.53
CA LEU A 152 23.54 -13.77 0.41
C LEU A 152 24.51 -14.93 0.17
N GLU A 153 24.79 -15.31 -1.07
CA GLU A 153 25.84 -16.27 -1.41
C GLU A 153 27.20 -15.83 -0.86
N ARG A 154 27.54 -14.56 -1.06
CA ARG A 154 28.79 -13.99 -0.54
C ARG A 154 28.83 -13.98 0.99
N ARG A 155 27.71 -13.73 1.68
CA ARG A 155 27.62 -13.84 3.15
C ARG A 155 27.83 -15.27 3.63
N ARG A 156 27.17 -16.24 2.99
CA ARG A 156 27.34 -17.67 3.24
C ARG A 156 28.81 -18.06 3.12
N ASP A 157 29.45 -17.69 2.02
CA ASP A 157 30.86 -18.03 1.73
C ASP A 157 31.84 -17.33 2.70
N ARG A 158 31.45 -16.18 3.26
CA ARG A 158 32.18 -15.45 4.31
C ARG A 158 31.88 -15.95 5.73
N GLY A 159 30.95 -16.88 5.91
CA GLY A 159 30.50 -17.35 7.23
C GLY A 159 29.74 -16.30 8.03
N LEU A 160 29.07 -15.36 7.36
CA LEU A 160 28.20 -14.35 7.99
C LEU A 160 26.74 -14.85 8.04
N GLY A 161 25.98 -14.44 9.06
CA GLY A 161 24.54 -14.70 9.16
C GLY A 161 23.75 -13.98 8.07
N SER A 162 22.54 -14.43 7.74
CA SER A 162 21.69 -13.73 6.76
C SER A 162 21.05 -12.48 7.36
N PRO A 163 20.93 -11.35 6.63
CA PRO A 163 19.97 -10.32 6.98
C PRO A 163 18.54 -10.87 6.90
N THR A 164 17.60 -10.19 7.54
CA THR A 164 16.16 -10.44 7.38
C THR A 164 15.67 -9.73 6.13
N ILE A 165 14.77 -10.36 5.37
CA ILE A 165 14.13 -9.76 4.20
C ILE A 165 12.69 -9.38 4.58
N VAL A 166 12.40 -8.08 4.65
CA VAL A 166 11.11 -7.55 5.11
C VAL A 166 10.36 -6.93 3.94
N SER A 167 9.30 -7.60 3.48
CA SER A 167 8.37 -6.96 2.53
C SER A 167 7.51 -5.93 3.26
N CYS A 168 7.38 -4.74 2.67
CA CYS A 168 6.46 -3.69 3.07
C CYS A 168 5.48 -3.37 1.92
N ASP A 169 5.26 -4.32 1.01
CA ASP A 169 4.26 -4.20 -0.05
C ASP A 169 2.89 -4.69 0.44
N ASN A 170 1.82 -4.15 -0.16
CA ASN A 170 0.44 -4.44 0.24
C ASN A 170 -0.09 -5.75 -0.39
N ILE A 171 0.57 -6.87 -0.05
CA ILE A 171 0.22 -8.23 -0.48
C ILE A 171 -0.11 -9.04 0.76
N GLU A 172 -1.16 -9.86 0.71
CA GLU A 172 -1.46 -10.81 1.78
C GLU A 172 -0.34 -11.84 1.91
N GLY A 173 0.21 -12.00 3.11
CA GLY A 173 1.35 -12.89 3.33
C GLY A 173 2.59 -12.44 2.56
N ASN A 174 2.84 -11.13 2.51
CA ASN A 174 3.94 -10.53 1.76
C ASN A 174 5.33 -11.12 2.08
N GLY A 175 5.58 -11.56 3.32
CA GLY A 175 6.78 -12.28 3.72
C GLY A 175 6.89 -13.65 3.04
N HIS A 176 5.79 -14.42 2.99
CA HIS A 176 5.74 -15.69 2.27
C HIS A 176 5.98 -15.51 0.76
N VAL A 177 5.38 -14.48 0.16
CA VAL A 177 5.56 -14.17 -1.27
C VAL A 177 7.01 -13.79 -1.56
N ALA A 178 7.63 -12.97 -0.69
CA ALA A 178 9.05 -12.65 -0.79
C ALA A 178 9.91 -13.93 -0.68
N ARG A 179 9.63 -14.79 0.30
CA ARG A 179 10.35 -16.07 0.48
C ARG A 179 10.30 -16.92 -0.77
N GLU A 180 9.11 -17.14 -1.33
CA GLU A 180 8.91 -17.94 -2.55
C GLU A 180 9.75 -17.37 -3.72
N ALA A 181 9.68 -16.05 -3.94
CA ALA A 181 10.38 -15.38 -5.03
C ALA A 181 11.91 -15.48 -4.88
N PHE A 182 12.46 -15.09 -3.73
CA PHE A 182 13.91 -15.11 -3.51
C PHE A 182 14.49 -16.52 -3.49
N THR A 183 13.82 -17.49 -2.84
CA THR A 183 14.31 -18.87 -2.80
C THR A 183 14.22 -19.55 -4.16
N SER A 184 13.21 -19.24 -4.97
CA SER A 184 13.09 -19.75 -6.34
C SER A 184 14.18 -19.18 -7.24
N PHE A 185 14.41 -17.87 -7.21
CA PHE A 185 15.52 -17.27 -7.93
C PHE A 185 16.87 -17.82 -7.49
N ALA A 186 17.10 -17.94 -6.17
CA ALA A 186 18.32 -18.53 -5.63
C ALA A 186 18.57 -19.96 -6.13
N ARG A 187 17.51 -20.78 -6.21
CA ARG A 187 17.60 -22.17 -6.69
C ARG A 187 18.06 -22.26 -8.15
N ASP A 188 17.60 -21.33 -8.99
CA ASP A 188 17.90 -21.33 -10.41
C ASP A 188 19.30 -20.77 -10.72
N HIS A 189 19.82 -19.88 -9.87
CA HIS A 189 21.03 -19.11 -10.15
C HIS A 189 22.23 -19.40 -9.22
N HIS A 190 22.00 -19.88 -7.99
CA HIS A 190 23.02 -20.03 -6.95
C HIS A 190 22.94 -21.41 -6.27
N PRO A 191 23.81 -22.38 -6.68
CA PRO A 191 23.77 -23.73 -6.13
C PRO A 191 23.85 -23.79 -4.60
N GLY A 192 22.88 -24.47 -3.98
CA GLY A 192 22.81 -24.66 -2.53
C GLY A 192 22.43 -23.41 -1.73
N LEU A 193 22.12 -22.28 -2.39
CA LEU A 193 21.76 -21.04 -1.68
C LEU A 193 20.32 -21.11 -1.15
N ALA A 194 19.38 -21.66 -1.91
CA ALA A 194 17.99 -21.75 -1.48
C ALA A 194 17.85 -22.55 -0.17
N GLU A 195 18.55 -23.69 -0.06
CA GLU A 195 18.58 -24.50 1.16
C GLU A 195 19.22 -23.76 2.34
N TRP A 196 20.28 -22.99 2.07
CA TRP A 196 20.89 -22.15 3.09
C TRP A 196 19.93 -21.05 3.56
N MET A 197 19.20 -20.41 2.63
CA MET A 197 18.21 -19.38 2.95
C MET A 197 17.05 -19.93 3.79
N ASP A 198 16.57 -21.13 3.51
CA ASP A 198 15.51 -21.78 4.29
C ASP A 198 15.89 -21.96 5.78
N GLU A 199 17.18 -22.13 6.07
CA GLU A 199 17.69 -22.28 7.43
C GLU A 199 18.07 -20.95 8.09
N HIS A 200 18.55 -19.97 7.31
CA HIS A 200 19.25 -18.80 7.85
C HIS A 200 18.51 -17.47 7.63
N THR A 201 17.62 -17.36 6.64
CA THR A 201 16.94 -16.12 6.27
C THR A 201 15.51 -16.10 6.79
N ARG A 202 15.13 -15.00 7.46
CA ARG A 202 13.74 -14.76 7.88
C ARG A 202 13.02 -13.83 6.91
N PHE A 203 11.72 -14.05 6.78
CA PHE A 203 10.82 -13.32 5.88
C PHE A 203 9.51 -12.97 6.62
N PRO A 204 9.55 -12.09 7.64
CA PRO A 204 8.36 -11.76 8.42
C PRO A 204 7.30 -11.11 7.54
N ASN A 205 6.04 -11.49 7.74
CA ASN A 205 4.91 -10.79 7.15
C ASN A 205 4.70 -9.43 7.83
N SER A 206 4.09 -8.49 7.12
CA SER A 206 3.77 -7.17 7.65
C SER A 206 2.47 -6.60 7.11
N MET A 207 1.73 -5.90 7.96
CA MET A 207 0.64 -5.01 7.56
C MET A 207 1.13 -3.58 7.67
N VAL A 208 1.09 -2.86 6.54
CA VAL A 208 1.52 -1.47 6.45
C VAL A 208 0.35 -0.59 6.02
N ASP A 209 0.16 0.55 6.68
CA ASP A 209 -0.94 1.45 6.36
C ASP A 209 -0.54 2.92 6.58
N ARG A 210 -0.57 3.68 5.48
CA ARG A 210 -0.49 5.15 5.44
C ARG A 210 -0.83 5.64 4.04
N ILE A 211 -1.94 6.35 3.89
CA ILE A 211 -2.32 6.94 2.60
C ILE A 211 -1.28 8.00 2.22
N THR A 212 -0.56 7.71 1.13
CA THR A 212 0.56 8.50 0.63
C THR A 212 0.37 8.72 -0.86
N PRO A 213 -0.37 9.77 -1.28
CA PRO A 213 -0.57 10.06 -2.70
C PRO A 213 0.77 10.45 -3.37
N ALA A 214 0.78 10.43 -4.70
CA ALA A 214 1.90 10.99 -5.44
C ALA A 214 2.06 12.49 -5.11
N THR A 215 3.30 12.95 -4.92
CA THR A 215 3.59 14.35 -4.65
C THR A 215 3.17 15.21 -5.85
N ALA A 216 2.10 15.98 -5.68
CA ALA A 216 1.61 16.90 -6.69
C ALA A 216 2.43 18.22 -6.68
N PRO A 217 2.52 18.95 -7.82
CA PRO A 217 3.28 20.20 -7.88
C PRO A 217 2.89 21.24 -6.83
N ASP A 218 1.60 21.32 -6.47
CA ASP A 218 1.10 22.24 -5.45
C ASP A 218 1.65 21.94 -4.05
N VAL A 219 1.97 20.68 -3.75
CA VAL A 219 2.63 20.29 -2.48
C VAL A 219 4.05 20.86 -2.44
N VAL A 220 4.77 20.82 -3.56
CA VAL A 220 6.13 21.36 -3.66
C VAL A 220 6.11 22.89 -3.53
N ASP A 221 5.18 23.55 -4.22
CA ASP A 221 5.01 25.00 -4.16
C ASP A 221 4.57 25.47 -2.76
N ALA A 222 3.67 24.72 -2.11
CA ALA A 222 3.26 24.96 -0.73
C ALA A 222 4.44 24.87 0.24
N LEU A 223 5.36 23.93 0.05
CA LEU A 223 6.52 23.81 0.93
C LEU A 223 7.40 25.06 0.87
N ALA A 224 7.64 25.60 -0.33
CA ALA A 224 8.43 26.82 -0.49
C ALA A 224 7.69 28.06 0.06
N THR A 225 6.38 28.16 -0.12
CA THR A 225 5.59 29.36 0.21
C THR A 225 5.12 29.40 1.66
N GLU A 226 4.67 28.28 2.22
CA GLU A 226 4.13 28.16 3.58
C GLU A 226 5.23 27.86 4.61
N PHE A 227 6.21 27.04 4.24
CA PHE A 227 7.26 26.56 5.14
C PHE A 227 8.65 27.11 4.82
N GLY A 228 8.85 27.86 3.72
CA GLY A 228 10.14 28.44 3.38
C GLY A 228 11.23 27.42 3.00
N VAL A 229 10.86 26.16 2.73
CA VAL A 229 11.78 25.08 2.38
C VAL A 229 11.69 24.75 0.88
N GLU A 230 12.84 24.72 0.22
CA GLU A 230 12.96 24.25 -1.16
C GLU A 230 13.46 22.81 -1.12
N ASP A 231 12.53 21.88 -1.32
CA ASP A 231 12.78 20.44 -1.43
C ASP A 231 12.43 19.99 -2.86
N GLN A 232 13.35 19.28 -3.51
CA GLN A 232 13.18 18.80 -4.88
C GLN A 232 12.18 17.65 -4.96
N TRP A 233 11.94 16.93 -3.87
CA TRP A 233 11.01 15.81 -3.88
C TRP A 233 10.43 15.53 -2.48
N PRO A 234 9.60 16.41 -1.90
CA PRO A 234 8.93 16.12 -0.65
C PRO A 234 7.96 14.95 -0.80
N VAL A 235 7.48 14.44 0.34
CA VAL A 235 6.41 13.44 0.39
C VAL A 235 5.25 13.97 1.22
N ALA A 236 4.03 13.89 0.67
CA ALA A 236 2.81 14.20 1.40
C ALA A 236 2.09 12.90 1.78
N ALA A 237 1.57 12.85 3.00
CA ALA A 237 0.81 11.72 3.50
C ALA A 237 -0.26 12.19 4.49
N GLU A 238 -1.22 11.33 4.78
CA GLU A 238 -2.09 11.57 5.94
C GLU A 238 -1.32 11.49 7.27
N PRO A 239 -1.86 12.00 8.39
CA PRO A 239 -1.21 11.94 9.70
C PRO A 239 -1.21 10.52 10.28
N PHE A 240 -2.26 9.74 9.99
CA PHE A 240 -2.38 8.36 10.43
C PHE A 240 -1.26 7.50 9.84
N THR A 241 -0.73 6.59 10.66
CA THR A 241 0.25 5.58 10.25
C THR A 241 0.07 4.35 11.13
N ALA A 242 0.16 3.16 10.55
CA ALA A 242 0.19 1.91 11.29
C ALA A 242 1.17 0.94 10.64
N TRP A 243 1.88 0.19 11.48
CA TRP A 243 2.76 -0.88 11.05
C TRP A 243 2.60 -2.04 12.03
N VAL A 244 2.14 -3.18 11.53
CA VAL A 244 2.12 -4.45 12.27
C VAL A 244 3.12 -5.37 11.60
N LEU A 245 3.98 -6.01 12.37
CA LEU A 245 5.12 -6.76 11.85
C LEU A 245 5.34 -8.01 12.69
N GLU A 246 5.55 -9.15 12.03
CA GLU A 246 5.95 -10.36 12.73
C GLU A 246 7.34 -10.18 13.36
N ASP A 247 7.49 -10.54 14.63
CA ASP A 247 8.79 -10.45 15.34
C ASP A 247 9.70 -11.66 15.03
N ASP A 248 9.99 -11.87 13.73
CA ASP A 248 10.84 -12.95 13.23
C ASP A 248 12.02 -12.39 12.41
N PHE A 249 13.14 -12.14 13.10
CA PHE A 249 14.35 -11.52 12.53
C PHE A 249 15.57 -12.42 12.72
N SER A 250 16.33 -12.63 11.64
CA SER A 250 17.55 -13.45 11.62
C SER A 250 18.75 -12.79 12.30
N ASP A 251 18.87 -11.46 12.26
CA ASP A 251 20.06 -10.72 12.72
C ASP A 251 19.68 -9.43 13.47
N GLY A 252 18.66 -9.54 14.33
CA GLY A 252 18.11 -8.44 15.10
C GLY A 252 17.33 -7.41 14.27
N ARG A 253 16.79 -6.41 14.96
CA ARG A 253 16.02 -5.30 14.39
C ARG A 253 16.11 -4.06 15.29
N PRO A 254 15.77 -2.86 14.78
CA PRO A 254 15.47 -1.73 15.64
C PRO A 254 14.35 -2.07 16.65
N PRO A 255 14.30 -1.39 17.82
CA PRO A 255 13.20 -1.54 18.76
C PRO A 255 11.97 -0.78 18.25
N PHE A 256 11.38 -1.24 17.14
CA PHE A 256 10.26 -0.61 16.46
C PHE A 256 9.04 -0.37 17.36
N GLU A 257 8.83 -1.24 18.35
CA GLU A 257 7.79 -1.11 19.38
C GLU A 257 7.87 0.20 20.18
N GLU A 258 9.04 0.84 20.22
CA GLU A 258 9.24 2.14 20.88
C GLU A 258 8.66 3.31 20.06
N VAL A 259 8.24 3.10 18.83
CA VAL A 259 7.66 4.15 17.97
C VAL A 259 6.34 3.72 17.35
N ASP A 260 5.52 3.00 18.12
CA ASP A 260 4.14 2.60 17.81
C ASP A 260 4.00 1.50 16.73
N VAL A 261 5.09 0.80 16.37
CA VAL A 261 4.99 -0.41 15.55
C VAL A 261 4.52 -1.56 16.43
N LEU A 262 3.47 -2.26 15.99
CA LEU A 262 2.93 -3.41 16.71
C LEU A 262 3.66 -4.68 16.27
N LEU A 263 4.44 -5.24 17.17
CA LEU A 263 5.10 -6.52 16.96
C LEU A 263 4.21 -7.66 17.45
N VAL A 264 4.03 -8.67 16.59
CA VAL A 264 3.09 -9.77 16.82
C VAL A 264 3.69 -11.11 16.39
N ASP A 265 3.07 -12.19 16.83
CA ASP A 265 3.42 -13.54 16.39
C ASP A 265 2.78 -13.89 15.02
N ASP A 266 1.64 -13.29 14.69
CA ASP A 266 0.88 -13.54 13.46
C ASP A 266 0.20 -12.24 13.00
N VAL A 267 0.58 -11.79 11.79
CA VAL A 267 0.06 -10.58 11.17
C VAL A 267 -1.29 -10.79 10.47
N THR A 268 -1.65 -12.04 10.16
CA THR A 268 -2.84 -12.40 9.36
C THR A 268 -4.12 -11.70 9.81
N PRO A 269 -4.47 -11.62 11.12
CA PRO A 269 -5.69 -10.94 11.56
C PRO A 269 -5.72 -9.44 11.20
N TYR A 270 -4.57 -8.77 11.25
CA TYR A 270 -4.43 -7.35 10.97
C TYR A 270 -4.46 -7.05 9.46
N GLU A 271 -3.82 -7.91 8.66
CA GLU A 271 -3.94 -7.86 7.19
C GLU A 271 -5.40 -8.04 6.76
N LEU A 272 -6.08 -9.09 7.22
CA LEU A 272 -7.48 -9.34 6.88
C LEU A 272 -8.40 -8.19 7.32
N MET A 273 -8.18 -7.63 8.50
CA MET A 273 -8.88 -6.44 8.97
C MET A 273 -8.72 -5.27 8.00
N LYS A 274 -7.48 -4.94 7.64
CA LYS A 274 -7.18 -3.82 6.73
C LYS A 274 -7.72 -4.07 5.33
N LEU A 275 -7.54 -5.27 4.77
CA LEU A 275 -8.03 -5.63 3.44
C LEU A 275 -9.56 -5.56 3.36
N ARG A 276 -10.27 -6.06 4.36
CA ARG A 276 -11.74 -6.17 4.34
C ARG A 276 -12.47 -4.94 4.87
N LEU A 277 -11.83 -4.10 5.68
CA LEU A 277 -12.46 -2.87 6.19
C LEU A 277 -11.98 -1.61 5.44
N LEU A 278 -10.68 -1.48 5.14
CA LEU A 278 -10.16 -0.31 4.45
C LEU A 278 -10.21 -0.51 2.93
N ASN A 279 -9.49 -1.51 2.41
CA ASN A 279 -9.33 -1.68 0.96
C ASN A 279 -10.66 -2.00 0.27
N ALA A 280 -11.47 -2.88 0.85
CA ALA A 280 -12.79 -3.19 0.32
C ALA A 280 -13.75 -1.99 0.40
N SER A 281 -13.67 -1.14 1.43
CA SER A 281 -14.49 0.08 1.52
C SER A 281 -14.10 1.12 0.48
N HIS A 282 -12.82 1.23 0.11
CA HIS A 282 -12.42 2.05 -1.04
C HIS A 282 -13.11 1.58 -2.33
N GLN A 283 -13.19 0.27 -2.55
CA GLN A 283 -13.89 -0.30 -3.70
C GLN A 283 -15.41 -0.10 -3.60
N ALA A 284 -15.97 -0.22 -2.40
CA ALA A 284 -17.37 0.03 -2.13
C ALA A 284 -17.76 1.49 -2.43
N LEU A 285 -16.87 2.44 -2.15
CA LEU A 285 -17.07 3.86 -2.42
C LEU A 285 -16.96 4.18 -3.92
N CYS A 286 -15.88 3.76 -4.58
CA CYS A 286 -15.38 4.44 -5.78
C CYS A 286 -16.32 4.38 -6.98
N TYR A 287 -16.96 3.24 -7.27
CA TYR A 287 -17.81 3.11 -8.45
C TYR A 287 -19.11 3.90 -8.30
N PHE A 288 -19.78 3.77 -7.15
CA PHE A 288 -20.96 4.57 -6.82
C PHE A 288 -20.63 6.06 -6.84
N ALA A 289 -19.49 6.45 -6.28
CA ALA A 289 -19.06 7.85 -6.22
C ALA A 289 -18.78 8.41 -7.62
N TYR A 290 -18.08 7.67 -8.47
CA TYR A 290 -17.80 8.09 -9.84
C TYR A 290 -19.09 8.29 -10.64
N LEU A 291 -19.99 7.29 -10.57
CA LEU A 291 -21.29 7.32 -11.24
C LEU A 291 -22.16 8.48 -10.74
N ALA A 292 -22.08 8.82 -9.45
CA ALA A 292 -22.76 9.98 -8.85
C ALA A 292 -22.06 11.33 -9.13
N GLY A 293 -21.00 11.36 -9.96
CA GLY A 293 -20.33 12.59 -10.39
C GLY A 293 -19.16 13.05 -9.51
N TYR A 294 -18.83 12.34 -8.42
CA TYR A 294 -17.67 12.69 -7.59
C TYR A 294 -16.35 12.39 -8.30
N ARG A 295 -15.32 13.16 -7.98
CA ARG A 295 -13.95 12.98 -8.51
C ARG A 295 -12.90 12.85 -7.43
N LEU A 296 -13.16 13.38 -6.24
CA LEU A 296 -12.28 13.28 -5.08
C LEU A 296 -12.92 12.38 -4.01
N VAL A 297 -12.09 11.56 -3.35
CA VAL A 297 -12.52 10.61 -2.32
C VAL A 297 -13.18 11.32 -1.15
N HIS A 298 -12.62 12.45 -0.71
CA HIS A 298 -13.15 13.19 0.44
C HIS A 298 -14.53 13.81 0.18
N ASP A 299 -14.83 14.24 -1.05
CA ASP A 299 -16.15 14.77 -1.38
C ASP A 299 -17.22 13.68 -1.27
N ALA A 300 -16.90 12.46 -1.71
CA ALA A 300 -17.80 11.31 -1.62
C ALA A 300 -17.88 10.77 -0.19
N ALA A 301 -16.75 10.57 0.49
CA ALA A 301 -16.71 10.05 1.86
C ALA A 301 -17.28 11.03 2.90
N GLY A 302 -17.22 12.34 2.62
CA GLY A 302 -17.88 13.38 3.41
C GLY A 302 -19.39 13.46 3.21
N ASP A 303 -19.95 12.80 2.18
CA ASP A 303 -21.40 12.70 2.00
C ASP A 303 -21.99 11.71 3.02
N PRO A 304 -22.95 12.14 3.87
CA PRO A 304 -23.57 11.27 4.87
C PRO A 304 -24.19 9.98 4.31
N LEU A 305 -24.64 9.98 3.05
CA LEU A 305 -25.19 8.79 2.40
C LEU A 305 -24.12 7.72 2.17
N PHE A 306 -22.99 8.11 1.59
CA PHE A 306 -21.85 7.22 1.36
C PHE A 306 -21.23 6.75 2.67
N ALA A 307 -21.05 7.67 3.63
CA ALA A 307 -20.53 7.31 4.95
C ALA A 307 -21.42 6.25 5.65
N ARG A 308 -22.75 6.37 5.57
CA ARG A 308 -23.68 5.34 6.09
C ARG A 308 -23.56 4.02 5.34
N PHE A 309 -23.47 4.03 4.02
CA PHE A 309 -23.29 2.83 3.21
C PHE A 309 -22.01 2.07 3.59
N LEU A 310 -20.88 2.79 3.65
CA LEU A 310 -19.60 2.21 4.07
C LEU A 310 -19.67 1.68 5.50
N ARG A 311 -20.31 2.42 6.41
CA ARG A 311 -20.45 1.97 7.80
C ARG A 311 -21.26 0.69 7.91
N ARG A 312 -22.38 0.57 7.18
CA ARG A 312 -23.18 -0.66 7.11
C ARG A 312 -22.38 -1.82 6.54
N TYR A 313 -21.66 -1.62 5.43
CA TYR A 313 -20.76 -2.64 4.90
C TYR A 313 -19.76 -3.12 5.96
N MET A 314 -19.05 -2.18 6.60
CA MET A 314 -18.02 -2.53 7.58
C MET A 314 -18.61 -3.23 8.82
N ASP A 315 -19.77 -2.80 9.31
CA ASP A 315 -20.41 -3.35 10.50
C ASP A 315 -21.09 -4.71 10.25
N GLU A 316 -21.88 -4.81 9.17
CA GLU A 316 -22.77 -5.95 8.90
C GLU A 316 -22.13 -7.05 8.06
N GLU A 317 -21.13 -6.73 7.24
CA GLU A 317 -20.59 -7.67 6.25
C GLU A 317 -19.08 -7.88 6.38
N GLY A 318 -18.29 -6.81 6.56
CA GLY A 318 -16.85 -6.90 6.74
C GLY A 318 -16.45 -7.49 8.08
N THR A 319 -16.89 -6.87 9.19
CA THR A 319 -16.52 -7.25 10.57
C THR A 319 -16.81 -8.71 10.89
N PRO A 320 -17.97 -9.31 10.54
CA PRO A 320 -18.27 -10.70 10.88
C PRO A 320 -17.32 -11.74 10.27
N THR A 321 -16.57 -11.37 9.23
CA THR A 321 -15.63 -12.27 8.56
C THR A 321 -14.23 -12.22 9.17
N LEU A 322 -13.96 -11.28 10.07
CA LEU A 322 -12.64 -11.07 10.64
C LEU A 322 -12.28 -12.09 11.71
N LEU A 323 -11.00 -12.40 11.80
CA LEU A 323 -10.42 -13.04 12.97
C LEU A 323 -10.35 -12.04 14.15
N PRO A 324 -10.24 -12.50 15.40
CA PRO A 324 -9.91 -11.60 16.52
C PRO A 324 -8.62 -10.83 16.23
N VAL A 325 -8.63 -9.51 16.43
CA VAL A 325 -7.48 -8.63 16.19
C VAL A 325 -7.02 -8.03 17.52
N PRO A 326 -6.07 -8.66 18.23
CA PRO A 326 -5.65 -8.20 19.56
C PRO A 326 -5.13 -6.76 19.54
N GLY A 327 -5.53 -5.97 20.54
CA GLY A 327 -5.05 -4.60 20.69
C GLY A 327 -5.71 -3.56 19.77
N ILE A 328 -6.68 -3.94 18.93
CA ILE A 328 -7.41 -3.01 18.06
C ILE A 328 -8.88 -2.90 18.49
N ASP A 329 -9.34 -1.67 18.70
CA ASP A 329 -10.76 -1.36 18.83
C ASP A 329 -11.38 -1.23 17.42
N LEU A 330 -12.11 -2.26 16.98
CA LEU A 330 -12.71 -2.28 15.64
C LEU A 330 -13.77 -1.18 15.42
N PRO A 331 -14.70 -0.89 16.36
CA PRO A 331 -15.56 0.28 16.28
C PRO A 331 -14.82 1.60 16.05
N GLU A 332 -13.76 1.85 16.81
CA GLU A 332 -12.93 3.05 16.66
C GLU A 332 -12.20 3.02 15.31
N TYR A 333 -11.57 1.91 14.94
CA TYR A 333 -10.90 1.75 13.65
C TYR A 333 -11.83 2.05 12.47
N LYS A 334 -13.05 1.52 12.45
CA LYS A 334 -14.03 1.81 11.39
C LYS A 334 -14.44 3.29 11.35
N GLN A 335 -14.51 3.95 12.50
CA GLN A 335 -14.77 5.38 12.57
C GLN A 335 -13.60 6.18 11.98
N THR A 336 -12.36 5.83 12.34
CA THR A 336 -11.17 6.51 11.81
C THR A 336 -11.04 6.30 10.30
N LEU A 337 -11.44 5.16 9.73
CA LEU A 337 -11.45 4.94 8.29
C LEU A 337 -12.33 5.96 7.55
N ILE A 338 -13.54 6.24 8.04
CA ILE A 338 -14.43 7.24 7.42
C ILE A 338 -13.80 8.64 7.51
N GLU A 339 -13.24 9.00 8.67
CA GLU A 339 -12.58 10.29 8.87
C GLU A 339 -11.36 10.46 7.97
N ARG A 340 -10.56 9.40 7.80
CA ARG A 340 -9.40 9.35 6.89
C ARG A 340 -9.82 9.52 5.44
N PHE A 341 -10.87 8.81 5.00
CA PHE A 341 -11.39 8.94 3.62
C PHE A 341 -11.96 10.34 3.36
N ALA A 342 -12.58 10.96 4.37
CA ALA A 342 -13.14 12.30 4.29
C ALA A 342 -12.10 13.43 4.41
N ASN A 343 -10.80 13.13 4.52
CA ASN A 343 -9.76 14.13 4.68
C ASN A 343 -9.52 14.93 3.37
N PRO A 344 -9.87 16.22 3.32
CA PRO A 344 -9.71 17.04 2.11
C PRO A 344 -8.25 17.35 1.78
N GLY A 345 -7.35 17.26 2.77
CA GLY A 345 -5.92 17.51 2.60
C GLY A 345 -5.24 16.48 1.70
N VAL A 346 -5.67 15.22 1.71
CA VAL A 346 -5.05 14.16 0.91
C VAL A 346 -5.37 14.31 -0.59
N ARG A 347 -6.55 14.84 -0.93
CA ARG A 347 -7.03 15.05 -2.32
C ARG A 347 -6.96 13.79 -3.20
N ASP A 348 -7.17 12.62 -2.59
CA ASP A 348 -7.18 11.36 -3.32
C ASP A 348 -8.28 11.32 -4.39
N THR A 349 -8.03 10.67 -5.52
CA THR A 349 -8.95 10.67 -6.66
C THR A 349 -9.74 9.37 -6.75
N ILE A 350 -11.02 9.48 -7.10
CA ILE A 350 -11.90 8.32 -7.28
C ILE A 350 -11.36 7.37 -8.36
N VAL A 351 -10.81 7.91 -9.46
CA VAL A 351 -10.23 7.10 -10.55
C VAL A 351 -9.05 6.24 -10.10
N ARG A 352 -8.22 6.73 -9.17
CA ARG A 352 -7.12 5.93 -8.60
C ARG A 352 -7.65 4.73 -7.80
N LEU A 353 -8.79 4.89 -7.13
CA LEU A 353 -9.45 3.79 -6.43
C LEU A 353 -10.09 2.79 -7.42
N CYS A 354 -10.66 3.26 -8.53
CA CYS A 354 -11.20 2.40 -9.60
C CYS A 354 -10.13 1.68 -10.44
N PHE A 355 -8.88 2.16 -10.45
CA PHE A 355 -7.81 1.56 -11.24
C PHE A 355 -7.57 0.08 -10.87
N ALA A 356 -7.39 -0.79 -11.87
CA ALA A 356 -7.10 -2.22 -11.70
C ALA A 356 -8.05 -2.94 -10.72
N SER A 357 -9.34 -2.68 -10.87
CA SER A 357 -10.42 -3.26 -10.07
C SER A 357 -10.40 -4.79 -10.08
N SER A 358 -10.07 -5.39 -11.23
CA SER A 358 -10.02 -6.84 -11.41
C SER A 358 -8.94 -7.54 -10.60
N ASP A 359 -7.86 -6.84 -10.23
CA ASP A 359 -6.84 -7.37 -9.32
C ASP A 359 -7.21 -7.22 -7.84
N ARG A 360 -8.16 -6.31 -7.54
CA ARG A 360 -8.47 -5.82 -6.20
C ARG A 360 -9.72 -6.48 -5.62
N ILE A 361 -10.84 -6.44 -6.34
CA ILE A 361 -12.13 -7.00 -5.91
C ILE A 361 -12.01 -8.48 -5.53
N PRO A 362 -11.33 -9.36 -6.32
CA PRO A 362 -11.19 -10.77 -5.98
C PRO A 362 -10.41 -11.04 -4.68
N LYS A 363 -9.47 -10.16 -4.33
CA LYS A 363 -8.63 -10.31 -3.15
C LYS A 363 -9.28 -9.71 -1.89
N TRP A 364 -10.02 -8.61 -2.04
CA TRP A 364 -10.48 -7.82 -0.88
C TRP A 364 -11.95 -8.06 -0.55
N LEU A 365 -12.81 -8.10 -1.57
CA LEU A 365 -14.27 -8.08 -1.39
C LEU A 365 -14.92 -9.45 -1.61
N LEU A 366 -14.52 -10.19 -2.65
CA LEU A 366 -15.12 -11.50 -2.93
C LEU A 366 -14.96 -12.52 -1.78
N PRO A 367 -13.85 -12.55 -1.00
CA PRO A 367 -13.74 -13.42 0.17
C PRO A 367 -14.80 -13.09 1.24
N VAL A 368 -15.17 -11.81 1.40
CA VAL A 368 -16.24 -11.38 2.31
C VAL A 368 -17.59 -11.94 1.86
N ILE A 369 -17.92 -11.80 0.57
CA ILE A 369 -19.16 -12.33 -0.01
C ILE A 369 -19.24 -13.85 0.15
N ARG A 370 -18.15 -14.56 -0.17
CA ARG A 370 -18.08 -16.03 -0.08
C ARG A 370 -18.26 -16.51 1.37
N GLU A 371 -17.60 -15.86 2.33
CA GLU A 371 -17.73 -16.22 3.74
C GLU A 371 -19.14 -15.95 4.27
N ASN A 372 -19.75 -14.84 3.89
CA ASN A 372 -21.11 -14.50 4.31
C ASN A 372 -22.17 -15.39 3.62
N LEU A 373 -21.94 -15.81 2.38
CA LEU A 373 -22.72 -16.88 1.73
C LEU A 373 -22.65 -18.19 2.51
N ARG A 374 -21.45 -18.60 2.92
CA ARG A 374 -21.21 -19.84 3.67
C ARG A 374 -21.85 -19.83 5.06
N THR A 375 -21.78 -18.69 5.76
CA THR A 375 -22.26 -18.54 7.15
C THR A 375 -23.71 -18.10 7.24
N GLY A 376 -24.32 -17.70 6.13
CA GLY A 376 -25.68 -17.15 6.11
C GLY A 376 -25.76 -15.67 6.47
N ALA A 377 -24.64 -14.99 6.76
CA ALA A 377 -24.58 -13.56 7.06
C ALA A 377 -24.98 -12.68 5.84
N PRO A 378 -25.28 -11.38 6.05
CA PRO A 378 -25.66 -10.45 4.98
C PRO A 378 -24.58 -10.29 3.89
N ILE A 379 -25.03 -10.01 2.66
CA ILE A 379 -24.17 -9.80 1.48
C ILE A 379 -24.62 -8.61 0.61
N ALA A 380 -25.62 -7.86 1.05
CA ALA A 380 -26.29 -6.86 0.23
C ALA A 380 -25.34 -5.73 -0.17
N MET A 381 -24.55 -5.19 0.76
CA MET A 381 -23.64 -4.07 0.50
C MET A 381 -22.47 -4.50 -0.39
N ALA A 382 -21.84 -5.64 -0.07
CA ALA A 382 -20.72 -6.17 -0.86
C ALA A 382 -21.18 -6.59 -2.27
N THR A 383 -22.35 -7.20 -2.40
CA THR A 383 -22.93 -7.53 -3.72
C THR A 383 -23.27 -6.27 -4.49
N ALA A 384 -23.78 -5.23 -3.83
CA ALA A 384 -24.06 -3.95 -4.44
C ALA A 384 -22.80 -3.24 -4.96
N THR A 385 -21.66 -3.40 -4.26
CA THR A 385 -20.36 -2.95 -4.76
C THR A 385 -19.95 -3.66 -6.05
N VAL A 386 -20.19 -4.98 -6.17
CA VAL A 386 -19.92 -5.71 -7.43
C VAL A 386 -20.83 -5.23 -8.55
N ALA A 387 -22.12 -4.98 -8.26
CA ALA A 387 -23.06 -4.43 -9.24
C ALA A 387 -22.69 -3.01 -9.69
N SER A 388 -22.19 -2.15 -8.79
CA SER A 388 -21.76 -0.79 -9.17
C SER A 388 -20.46 -0.80 -9.96
N TRP A 389 -19.54 -1.72 -9.69
CA TRP A 389 -18.39 -1.95 -10.56
C TRP A 389 -18.83 -2.37 -11.97
N ALA A 390 -19.75 -3.33 -12.06
CA ALA A 390 -20.28 -3.78 -13.34
C ALA A 390 -20.96 -2.65 -14.12
N ARG A 391 -21.74 -1.79 -13.44
CA ARG A 391 -22.34 -0.59 -14.04
C ARG A 391 -21.29 0.42 -14.50
N TYR A 392 -20.25 0.66 -13.72
CA TYR A 392 -19.12 1.54 -14.08
C TYR A 392 -18.36 1.00 -15.30
N ALA A 393 -18.16 -0.32 -15.36
CA ALA A 393 -17.47 -1.01 -16.45
C ALA A 393 -18.21 -0.97 -17.80
N GLU A 394 -19.46 -0.50 -17.84
CA GLU A 394 -20.17 -0.22 -19.10
C GLU A 394 -19.50 0.92 -19.89
N GLY A 395 -18.66 1.73 -19.24
CA GLY A 395 -17.85 2.76 -19.90
C GLY A 395 -18.59 4.08 -20.12
N VAL A 396 -19.76 4.27 -19.50
CA VAL A 396 -20.58 5.49 -19.61
C VAL A 396 -21.16 5.85 -18.24
N ASP A 397 -21.03 7.10 -17.81
CA ASP A 397 -21.54 7.55 -16.51
C ASP A 397 -23.05 7.84 -16.51
N GLU A 398 -23.57 8.48 -15.47
CA GLU A 398 -25.00 8.79 -15.33
C GLU A 398 -25.43 10.02 -16.15
N GLU A 399 -24.49 10.87 -16.55
CA GLU A 399 -24.73 12.01 -17.44
C GLU A 399 -24.59 11.63 -18.93
N GLY A 400 -24.14 10.41 -19.21
CA GLY A 400 -23.92 9.91 -20.57
C GLY A 400 -22.51 10.16 -21.11
N GLU A 401 -21.59 10.63 -20.28
CA GLU A 401 -20.20 10.88 -20.65
C GLU A 401 -19.37 9.59 -20.60
N PRO A 402 -18.35 9.45 -21.46
CA PRO A 402 -17.51 8.26 -21.49
C PRO A 402 -16.64 8.14 -20.23
N ILE A 403 -16.49 6.91 -19.76
CA ILE A 403 -15.58 6.52 -18.69
C ILE A 403 -14.38 5.80 -19.31
N ASP A 404 -13.19 6.30 -19.04
CA ASP A 404 -11.94 5.59 -19.31
C ASP A 404 -11.72 4.52 -18.23
N VAL A 405 -12.12 3.28 -18.51
CA VAL A 405 -12.00 2.15 -17.58
C VAL A 405 -10.56 1.62 -17.62
N GLN A 406 -9.74 2.04 -16.65
CA GLN A 406 -8.34 1.64 -16.54
C GLN A 406 -8.20 0.34 -15.72
N ASP A 407 -8.18 -0.79 -16.43
CA ASP A 407 -8.10 -2.12 -15.83
C ASP A 407 -7.31 -3.09 -16.73
N PRO A 408 -6.45 -3.98 -16.19
CA PRO A 408 -5.74 -4.97 -16.99
C PRO A 408 -6.65 -5.89 -17.82
N LEU A 409 -7.88 -6.10 -17.38
CA LEU A 409 -8.88 -6.90 -18.06
C LEU A 409 -9.95 -6.05 -18.78
N ALA A 410 -9.72 -4.75 -18.98
CA ALA A 410 -10.69 -3.84 -19.61
C ALA A 410 -11.18 -4.33 -20.98
N ASP A 411 -10.27 -4.81 -21.84
CA ASP A 411 -10.59 -5.33 -23.19
C ASP A 411 -11.55 -6.53 -23.16
N THR A 412 -11.64 -7.23 -22.03
CA THR A 412 -12.57 -8.35 -21.83
C THR A 412 -13.80 -7.92 -21.04
N LEU A 413 -13.63 -7.20 -19.93
CA LEU A 413 -14.69 -6.88 -18.98
C LEU A 413 -15.63 -5.79 -19.50
N VAL A 414 -15.14 -4.78 -20.21
CA VAL A 414 -15.99 -3.70 -20.73
C VAL A 414 -16.98 -4.22 -21.79
N PRO A 415 -16.56 -5.00 -22.81
CA PRO A 415 -17.52 -5.59 -23.75
C PRO A 415 -18.55 -6.51 -23.08
N ILE A 416 -18.16 -7.22 -22.02
CA ILE A 416 -19.09 -8.06 -21.25
C ILE A 416 -20.11 -7.20 -20.50
N ALA A 417 -19.67 -6.15 -19.80
CA ALA A 417 -20.51 -5.22 -19.06
C ALA A 417 -21.55 -4.53 -19.97
N GLN A 418 -21.15 -4.15 -21.18
CA GLN A 418 -22.05 -3.50 -22.16
C GLN A 418 -23.22 -4.39 -22.60
N ARG A 419 -23.13 -5.72 -22.43
CA ARG A 419 -24.22 -6.65 -22.75
C ARG A 419 -25.22 -6.84 -21.62
N GLN A 420 -25.03 -6.21 -20.45
CA GLN A 420 -25.86 -6.47 -19.27
C GLN A 420 -27.33 -6.12 -19.45
N ARG A 421 -27.69 -5.23 -20.37
CA ARG A 421 -29.10 -4.97 -20.70
C ARG A 421 -29.79 -6.17 -21.36
N GLU A 422 -29.04 -7.04 -22.04
CA GLU A 422 -29.53 -8.25 -22.71
C GLU A 422 -29.29 -9.52 -21.89
N ALA A 423 -28.13 -9.57 -21.21
CA ALA A 423 -27.69 -10.66 -20.35
C ALA A 423 -27.23 -10.10 -19.00
N PRO A 424 -28.14 -9.83 -18.05
CA PRO A 424 -27.84 -9.11 -16.80
C PRO A 424 -26.74 -9.73 -15.93
N LEU A 425 -26.52 -11.03 -16.00
CA LEU A 425 -25.46 -11.72 -15.24
C LEU A 425 -24.12 -11.82 -15.98
N ALA A 426 -24.03 -11.37 -17.24
CA ALA A 426 -22.86 -11.63 -18.09
C ALA A 426 -21.53 -11.23 -17.47
N PHE A 427 -21.50 -10.13 -16.70
CA PHE A 427 -20.30 -9.65 -16.01
C PHE A 427 -19.83 -10.61 -14.92
N VAL A 428 -20.74 -11.01 -14.03
CA VAL A 428 -20.44 -11.94 -12.93
C VAL A 428 -20.33 -13.40 -13.36
N GLU A 429 -20.69 -13.73 -14.60
CA GLU A 429 -20.43 -15.02 -15.24
C GLU A 429 -18.97 -15.19 -15.72
N ASN A 430 -18.15 -14.13 -15.67
CA ASN A 430 -16.71 -14.26 -15.89
C ASN A 430 -16.08 -15.06 -14.73
N THR A 431 -15.84 -16.35 -14.95
CA THR A 431 -15.35 -17.28 -13.93
C THR A 431 -13.91 -17.00 -13.49
N ASP A 432 -13.10 -16.35 -14.33
CA ASP A 432 -11.72 -16.04 -13.99
C ASP A 432 -11.64 -14.99 -12.86
N VAL A 433 -12.61 -14.07 -12.82
CA VAL A 433 -12.72 -13.04 -11.77
C VAL A 433 -13.61 -13.50 -10.62
N PHE A 434 -14.79 -14.03 -10.92
CA PHE A 434 -15.85 -14.24 -9.93
C PHE A 434 -16.01 -15.70 -9.48
N GLY A 435 -15.40 -16.65 -10.19
CA GLY A 435 -15.61 -18.08 -9.99
C GLY A 435 -17.07 -18.47 -10.16
N ASP A 436 -17.62 -19.17 -9.17
CA ASP A 436 -18.99 -19.71 -9.14
C ASP A 436 -20.06 -18.74 -8.61
N LEU A 437 -19.73 -17.48 -8.33
CA LEU A 437 -20.66 -16.55 -7.65
C LEU A 437 -21.98 -16.34 -8.41
N ALA A 438 -21.95 -16.27 -9.75
CA ALA A 438 -23.18 -16.14 -10.55
C ALA A 438 -24.16 -17.33 -10.37
N GLN A 439 -23.67 -18.48 -9.93
CA GLN A 439 -24.48 -19.69 -9.69
C GLN A 439 -25.10 -19.71 -8.29
N GLN A 440 -24.68 -18.80 -7.39
CA GLN A 440 -25.20 -18.69 -6.03
C GLN A 440 -26.51 -17.88 -6.04
N PRO A 441 -27.69 -18.48 -5.80
CA PRO A 441 -28.97 -17.80 -6.02
C PRO A 441 -29.13 -16.51 -5.22
N ARG A 442 -28.71 -16.51 -3.95
CA ARG A 442 -28.78 -15.33 -3.07
C ARG A 442 -27.91 -14.17 -3.58
N PHE A 443 -26.75 -14.47 -4.15
CA PHE A 443 -25.89 -13.44 -4.74
C PHE A 443 -26.50 -12.92 -6.04
N ALA A 444 -26.93 -13.81 -6.94
CA ALA A 444 -27.52 -13.42 -8.21
C ALA A 444 -28.77 -12.53 -8.03
N GLU A 445 -29.64 -12.86 -7.07
CA GLU A 445 -30.84 -12.06 -6.76
C GLU A 445 -30.48 -10.64 -6.29
N GLU A 446 -29.58 -10.50 -5.31
CA GLU A 446 -29.14 -9.19 -4.80
C GLU A 446 -28.38 -8.36 -5.85
N TYR A 447 -27.56 -9.03 -6.67
CA TYR A 447 -26.82 -8.42 -7.76
C TYR A 447 -27.76 -7.83 -8.80
N LEU A 448 -28.72 -8.62 -9.27
CA LEU A 448 -29.70 -8.19 -10.28
C LEU A 448 -30.56 -7.04 -9.76
N ALA A 449 -31.06 -7.14 -8.54
CA ALA A 449 -31.86 -6.08 -7.92
C ALA A 449 -31.08 -4.77 -7.81
N THR A 450 -29.78 -4.83 -7.52
CA THR A 450 -28.94 -3.64 -7.46
C THR A 450 -28.62 -3.08 -8.84
N LEU A 451 -28.23 -3.94 -9.79
CA LEU A 451 -27.90 -3.51 -11.14
C LEU A 451 -29.10 -2.88 -11.85
N GLU A 452 -30.30 -3.45 -11.69
CA GLU A 452 -31.55 -2.88 -12.21
C GLU A 452 -31.81 -1.49 -11.59
N SER A 453 -31.63 -1.35 -10.27
CA SER A 453 -31.78 -0.07 -9.58
C SER A 453 -30.78 0.97 -10.08
N LEU A 454 -29.54 0.59 -10.36
CA LEU A 454 -28.50 1.47 -10.92
C LEU A 454 -28.87 1.96 -12.33
N HIS A 455 -29.38 1.08 -13.19
CA HIS A 455 -29.84 1.47 -14.53
C HIS A 455 -31.08 2.35 -14.51
N ALA A 456 -32.01 2.11 -13.59
CA ALA A 456 -33.30 2.80 -13.56
C ALA A 456 -33.27 4.12 -12.77
N ASN A 457 -32.52 4.16 -11.65
CA ASN A 457 -32.62 5.23 -10.66
C ASN A 457 -31.27 5.93 -10.38
N GLY A 458 -30.16 5.37 -10.86
CA GLY A 458 -28.82 5.88 -10.59
C GLY A 458 -28.27 5.50 -9.20
N SER A 459 -27.02 5.91 -8.98
CA SER A 459 -26.14 5.55 -7.88
C SER A 459 -26.69 6.05 -6.55
N ARG A 460 -27.04 7.34 -6.46
CA ARG A 460 -27.53 7.94 -5.20
C ARG A 460 -28.83 7.30 -4.72
N ALA A 461 -29.83 7.17 -5.60
CA ALA A 461 -31.11 6.56 -5.23
C ALA A 461 -30.95 5.07 -4.85
N THR A 462 -30.03 4.37 -5.52
CA THR A 462 -29.70 2.98 -5.17
C THR A 462 -29.07 2.90 -3.77
N LEU A 463 -28.13 3.78 -3.44
CA LEU A 463 -27.56 3.86 -2.09
C LEU A 463 -28.61 4.22 -1.04
N GLU A 464 -29.53 5.16 -1.31
CA GLU A 464 -30.63 5.51 -0.40
C GLU A 464 -31.50 4.31 -0.07
N ARG A 465 -31.84 3.49 -1.08
CA ARG A 465 -32.56 2.23 -0.89
C ARG A 465 -31.77 1.26 -0.02
N LEU A 466 -30.49 1.06 -0.32
CA LEU A 466 -29.62 0.13 0.39
C LEU A 466 -29.42 0.50 1.86
N VAL A 467 -29.25 1.79 2.17
CA VAL A 467 -29.05 2.23 3.57
C VAL A 467 -30.36 2.41 4.33
N GLY A 468 -31.50 2.57 3.64
CA GLY A 468 -32.82 2.78 4.23
C GLY A 468 -33.60 1.49 4.56
N SER A 469 -33.21 0.36 3.96
CA SER A 469 -33.72 -0.99 4.26
C SER A 469 -33.00 -1.64 5.42
#